data_AF-A0A524H1P8-F1
#
_entry.id   AF-A0A524H1P8-F1
#
_cell.length_a   1.000
_cell.length_b   1.000
_cell.length_c   1.000
_cell.angle_alpha   90.00
_cell.angle_beta   90.00
_cell.angle_gamma   90.00
#
_symmetry.space_group_name_H-M   'P 1'
#
loop_
_entity.id
_entity.type
_entity.pdbx_description
1 polymer ?
#
loop_
_entity_poly.entity_id
_entity_poly.type
_entity_poly.pdbx_seq_one_letter_code
_entity_poly.pdbx_strand_id
1 'polypeptide(L)'
;MNTRTRSESVVSPAAPRRSVFATAAVLTAAGLAAFLVGAAGQEPGRAWQAYFINFLLWSSVAQGAVLFSAVTRITRARWSGPLDGLSGAFAGFFPLSFVLFLVLYLGNAHVFPWVHEELHGKDVWLNIPFVFARDGAGLLMLYIIGFMFLRQALRLRMEPGAAVSGLRRLVAGSAPRDPADADCIRSRMTRWAGVYCFAFALVLSLIGFDLVMSMDPHWVSTLFGAYHFVKAFYLGLG
;
A
#
# COMPACT_ATOMS: atom_id res chain seq x y z
N MET A 1 37.06 -1.17 38.55
CA MET A 1 36.22 -1.72 37.45
C MET A 1 34.98 -0.84 37.35
N ASN A 2 35.00 0.16 36.46
CA ASN A 2 34.00 1.23 36.42
C ASN A 2 33.31 1.22 35.04
N THR A 3 32.22 0.47 34.92
CA THR A 3 31.41 0.44 33.69
C THR A 3 30.50 1.66 33.66
N ARG A 4 30.97 2.75 33.04
CA ARG A 4 30.10 3.86 32.64
C ARG A 4 29.07 3.34 31.65
N THR A 5 27.81 3.27 32.09
CA THR A 5 26.65 3.16 31.20
C THR A 5 26.62 4.39 30.32
N ARG A 6 27.06 4.24 29.06
CA ARG A 6 26.95 5.26 28.02
C ARG A 6 25.45 5.49 27.81
N SER A 7 24.94 6.64 28.27
CA SER A 7 23.61 7.09 27.89
C SER A 7 23.64 7.32 26.37
N GLU A 8 23.15 6.36 25.60
CA GLU A 8 22.87 6.59 24.18
C GLU A 8 21.81 7.69 24.13
N SER A 9 22.23 8.89 23.77
CA SER A 9 21.33 9.99 23.48
C SER A 9 20.42 9.53 22.37
N VAL A 10 19.15 9.26 22.69
CA VAL A 10 18.11 8.99 21.71
C VAL A 10 18.01 10.23 20.84
N VAL A 11 18.67 10.22 19.68
CA VAL A 11 18.55 11.26 18.68
C VAL A 11 17.09 11.25 18.26
N SER A 12 16.34 12.25 18.74
CA SER A 12 14.96 12.43 18.30
C SER A 12 14.98 12.67 16.79
N PRO A 13 14.22 11.91 15.99
CA PRO A 13 14.23 12.09 14.54
C PRO A 13 13.81 13.52 14.24
N ALA A 14 14.67 14.25 13.52
CA ALA A 14 14.39 15.61 13.11
C ALA A 14 13.12 15.61 12.24
N ALA A 15 12.19 16.54 12.52
CA ALA A 15 11.01 16.69 11.71
C ALA A 15 11.41 16.97 10.24
N PRO A 16 10.75 16.35 9.25
CA PRO A 16 11.06 16.58 7.85
C PRO A 16 10.98 18.07 7.52
N ARG A 17 11.99 18.57 6.80
CA ARG A 17 12.09 19.99 6.43
C ARG A 17 10.88 20.37 5.58
N ARG A 18 10.27 21.52 5.86
CA ARG A 18 9.12 22.07 5.09
C ARG A 18 9.39 22.11 3.58
N SER A 19 10.65 22.31 3.18
CA SER A 19 11.07 22.29 1.78
C SER A 19 10.79 20.96 1.07
N VAL A 20 10.93 19.82 1.75
CA VAL A 20 10.67 18.49 1.16
C VAL A 20 9.20 18.35 0.80
N PHE A 21 8.30 18.76 1.69
CA PHE A 21 6.87 18.76 1.41
C PHE A 21 6.48 19.74 0.31
N ALA A 22 7.11 20.92 0.28
CA ALA A 22 6.87 21.90 -0.77
C ALA A 22 7.30 21.36 -2.15
N THR A 23 8.50 20.78 -2.26
CA THR A 23 8.97 20.16 -3.49
C THR A 23 8.07 19.00 -3.92
N ALA A 24 7.69 18.12 -3.00
CA ALA A 24 6.77 17.02 -3.30
C ALA A 24 5.42 17.55 -3.81
N ALA A 25 4.85 18.57 -3.16
CA ALA A 25 3.59 19.19 -3.58
C ALA A 25 3.68 19.80 -4.98
N VAL A 26 4.79 20.49 -5.30
CA VAL A 26 5.03 21.05 -6.64
C VAL A 26 5.11 19.94 -7.69
N LEU A 27 5.85 18.86 -7.42
CA LEU A 27 5.95 17.73 -8.34
C LEU A 27 4.62 17.01 -8.53
N THR A 28 3.83 16.82 -7.46
CA THR A 28 2.48 16.25 -7.55
C THR A 28 1.55 17.16 -8.34
N ALA A 29 1.60 18.48 -8.13
CA ALA A 29 0.80 19.43 -8.90
C ALA A 29 1.19 19.45 -10.38
N ALA A 30 2.49 19.40 -10.68
CA ALA A 30 2.99 19.32 -12.06
C ALA A 30 2.54 18.01 -12.74
N GLY A 31 2.63 16.88 -12.03
CA GLY A 31 2.14 15.59 -12.53
C GLY A 31 0.63 15.57 -12.76
N LEU A 32 -0.15 16.15 -11.85
CA LEU A 32 -1.60 16.30 -12.01
C LEU A 32 -1.93 17.21 -13.20
N ALA A 33 -1.25 18.34 -13.35
CA ALA A 33 -1.45 19.23 -14.49
C ALA A 33 -1.11 18.53 -15.82
N ALA A 34 0.00 17.79 -15.88
CA ALA A 34 0.38 17.01 -17.05
C ALA A 34 -0.67 15.94 -17.39
N PHE A 35 -1.23 15.25 -16.38
CA PHE A 35 -2.32 14.30 -16.58
C PHE A 35 -3.58 14.98 -17.12
N LEU A 36 -4.01 16.11 -16.53
CA LEU A 36 -5.22 16.83 -16.96
C LEU A 36 -5.07 17.37 -18.39
N VAL A 37 -3.92 17.94 -18.73
CA VAL A 37 -3.62 18.40 -20.09
C VAL A 37 -3.59 17.23 -21.08
N GLY A 38 -2.98 16.10 -20.70
CA GLY A 38 -2.96 14.90 -21.54
C GLY A 38 -4.35 14.30 -21.75
N ALA A 39 -5.17 14.24 -20.70
CA ALA A 39 -6.52 13.69 -20.75
C ALA A 39 -7.49 14.57 -21.53
N ALA A 40 -7.31 15.90 -21.52
CA ALA A 40 -8.08 16.86 -22.33
C ALA A 40 -7.50 17.09 -23.73
N GLY A 41 -6.33 16.51 -24.03
CA GLY A 41 -5.63 16.67 -25.28
C GLY A 41 -6.16 15.78 -26.40
N GLN A 42 -5.40 15.70 -27.49
CA GLN A 42 -5.78 14.90 -28.66
C GLN A 42 -5.61 13.38 -28.49
N GLU A 43 -4.83 12.95 -27.49
CA GLU A 43 -4.51 11.54 -27.23
C GLU A 43 -4.83 11.14 -25.76
N PRO A 44 -6.11 11.13 -25.35
CA PRO A 44 -6.49 10.82 -23.96
C PRO A 44 -6.01 9.43 -23.50
N GLY A 45 -5.95 8.47 -24.43
CA GLY A 45 -5.51 7.10 -24.15
C GLY A 45 -4.14 7.02 -23.50
N ARG A 46 -3.17 7.81 -23.99
CA ARG A 46 -1.80 7.83 -23.45
C ARG A 46 -1.76 8.33 -22.02
N ALA A 47 -2.58 9.33 -21.68
CA ALA A 47 -2.66 9.87 -20.33
C ALA A 47 -3.25 8.83 -19.35
N TRP A 48 -4.32 8.14 -19.75
CA TRP A 48 -4.95 7.09 -18.93
C TRP A 48 -4.08 5.85 -18.76
N GLN A 49 -3.34 5.43 -19.79
CA GLN A 49 -2.36 4.34 -19.69
C GLN A 49 -1.20 4.70 -18.76
N ALA A 50 -0.65 5.91 -18.89
CA ALA A 50 0.40 6.40 -17.98
C ALA A 50 -0.11 6.47 -16.53
N TYR A 51 -1.34 6.94 -16.33
CA TYR A 51 -2.02 6.95 -15.04
C TYR A 51 -2.14 5.54 -14.45
N PHE A 52 -2.61 4.59 -15.26
CA PHE A 52 -2.78 3.19 -14.87
C PHE A 52 -1.45 2.55 -14.41
N ILE A 53 -0.37 2.73 -15.18
CA ILE A 53 0.95 2.22 -14.83
C ILE A 53 1.46 2.84 -13.52
N ASN A 54 1.28 4.15 -13.34
CA ASN A 54 1.66 4.83 -12.11
C ASN A 54 0.86 4.32 -10.91
N PHE A 55 -0.45 4.15 -11.07
CA PHE A 55 -1.32 3.57 -10.05
C PHE A 55 -0.80 2.20 -9.61
N LEU A 56 -0.52 1.29 -10.55
CA LEU A 56 0.00 -0.05 -10.23
C LEU A 56 1.35 0.02 -9.52
N LEU A 57 2.27 0.85 -10.03
CA LEU A 57 3.61 1.00 -9.48
C LEU A 57 3.57 1.48 -8.02
N TRP A 58 2.97 2.64 -7.78
CA TRP A 58 3.00 3.28 -6.46
C TRP A 58 2.17 2.51 -5.43
N SER A 59 1.07 1.89 -5.85
CA SER A 59 0.26 1.03 -4.97
C SER A 59 1.03 -0.24 -4.60
N SER A 60 1.74 -0.85 -5.54
CA SER A 60 2.57 -2.04 -5.29
C SER A 60 3.71 -1.74 -4.33
N VAL A 61 4.42 -0.62 -4.51
CA VAL A 61 5.47 -0.16 -3.59
C VAL A 61 4.91 0.00 -2.18
N ALA A 62 3.77 0.68 -2.04
CA ALA A 62 3.18 0.93 -0.74
C ALA A 62 2.75 -0.35 -0.02
N GLN A 63 2.03 -1.23 -0.72
CA GLN A 63 1.56 -2.50 -0.16
C GLN A 63 2.72 -3.45 0.16
N GLY A 64 3.74 -3.49 -0.70
CA GLY A 64 4.95 -4.31 -0.56
C GLY A 64 5.80 -3.88 0.63
N ALA A 65 5.94 -2.57 0.88
CA ALA A 65 6.65 -2.06 2.04
C ALA A 65 5.95 -2.47 3.35
N VAL A 66 4.61 -2.40 3.41
CA VAL A 66 3.86 -2.90 4.57
C VAL A 66 4.01 -4.41 4.73
N LEU A 67 4.04 -5.16 3.62
CA LEU A 67 4.27 -6.61 3.65
C LEU A 67 5.64 -6.93 4.26
N PHE A 68 6.68 -6.18 3.92
CA PHE A 68 8.01 -6.37 4.52
C PHE A 68 7.94 -6.29 6.04
N SER A 69 7.29 -5.26 6.60
CA SER A 69 7.14 -5.14 8.05
C SER A 69 6.28 -6.26 8.67
N ALA A 70 5.29 -6.78 7.94
CA ALA A 70 4.51 -7.93 8.40
C ALA A 70 5.34 -9.22 8.42
N VAL A 71 6.15 -9.47 7.39
CA VAL A 71 7.02 -10.65 7.27
C VAL A 71 8.13 -10.63 8.32
N THR A 72 8.80 -9.49 8.52
CA THR A 72 9.84 -9.35 9.56
C THR A 72 9.27 -9.58 10.95
N ARG A 73 8.01 -9.17 11.19
CA ARG A 73 7.30 -9.44 12.43
C ARG A 73 7.02 -10.93 12.64
N ILE A 74 6.49 -11.64 11.63
CA ILE A 74 6.16 -13.07 11.74
C ILE A 74 7.42 -13.89 11.98
N THR A 75 8.50 -13.57 11.25
CA THR A 75 9.80 -14.25 11.35
C THR A 75 10.60 -13.86 12.59
N ARG A 76 10.13 -12.87 13.38
CA ARG A 76 10.83 -12.31 14.54
C ARG A 76 12.24 -11.81 14.19
N ALA A 77 12.39 -11.20 13.02
CA ALA A 77 13.64 -10.60 12.59
C ALA A 77 14.09 -9.51 13.57
N ARG A 78 15.33 -9.59 14.05
CA ARG A 78 15.90 -8.60 15.00
C ARG A 78 16.53 -7.39 14.31
N TRP A 79 16.89 -7.53 13.03
CA TRP A 79 17.59 -6.50 12.25
C TRP A 79 16.65 -5.47 11.63
N SER A 80 15.34 -5.75 11.55
CA SER A 80 14.36 -4.88 10.88
C SER A 80 13.95 -3.65 11.69
N GLY A 81 14.39 -3.54 12.95
CA GLY A 81 13.94 -2.48 13.87
C GLY A 81 13.98 -1.05 13.28
N PRO A 82 15.10 -0.61 12.67
CA PRO A 82 15.17 0.71 12.03
C PRO A 82 14.22 0.87 10.83
N LEU A 83 13.97 -0.21 10.08
CA LEU A 83 13.20 -0.20 8.85
C LEU A 83 11.69 -0.32 9.07
N ASP A 84 11.26 -1.01 10.13
CA ASP A 84 9.84 -1.28 10.39
C ASP A 84 9.00 0.01 10.49
N GLY A 85 9.61 1.12 10.93
CA GLY A 85 8.93 2.42 10.98
C GLY A 85 8.72 3.05 9.61
N LEU A 86 9.77 3.00 8.77
CA LEU A 86 9.74 3.51 7.41
C LEU A 86 8.75 2.69 6.57
N SER A 87 8.86 1.37 6.62
CA SER A 87 7.98 0.44 5.91
C SER A 87 6.51 0.59 6.31
N GLY A 88 6.23 0.79 7.61
CA GLY A 88 4.87 1.06 8.07
C GLY A 88 4.31 2.41 7.61
N ALA A 89 5.15 3.41 7.33
CA ALA A 89 4.70 4.74 6.89
C ALA A 89 4.06 4.71 5.49
N PHE A 90 4.45 3.76 4.64
CA PHE A 90 3.87 3.57 3.31
C PHE A 90 2.37 3.24 3.32
N ALA A 91 1.83 2.70 4.43
CA ALA A 91 0.39 2.52 4.59
C ALA A 91 -0.38 3.85 4.52
N GLY A 92 0.28 5.00 4.74
CA GLY A 92 -0.30 6.33 4.53
C GLY A 92 -0.73 6.59 3.08
N PHE A 93 -0.17 5.86 2.11
CA PHE A 93 -0.56 5.94 0.71
C PHE A 93 -1.83 5.13 0.38
N PHE A 94 -2.29 4.22 1.25
CA PHE A 94 -3.45 3.36 0.98
C PHE A 94 -4.74 4.11 0.64
N PRO A 95 -5.15 5.16 1.37
CA PRO A 95 -6.37 5.89 1.05
C PRO A 95 -6.25 6.61 -0.30
N LEU A 96 -5.08 7.18 -0.57
CA LEU A 96 -4.80 7.84 -1.85
C LEU A 96 -4.82 6.83 -3.00
N SER A 97 -4.18 5.67 -2.84
CA SER A 97 -4.22 4.59 -3.82
C SER A 97 -5.65 4.12 -4.09
N PHE A 98 -6.49 3.98 -3.05
CA PHE A 98 -7.88 3.60 -3.23
C PHE A 98 -8.66 4.65 -4.03
N VAL A 99 -8.46 5.94 -3.74
CA VAL A 99 -9.06 7.04 -4.52
C VAL A 99 -8.57 7.00 -5.97
N LEU A 100 -7.27 6.75 -6.20
CA LEU A 100 -6.73 6.62 -7.55
C LEU A 100 -7.36 5.44 -8.31
N PHE A 101 -7.56 4.31 -7.63
CA PHE A 101 -8.30 3.18 -8.21
C PHE A 101 -9.73 3.56 -8.60
N LEU A 102 -10.44 4.34 -7.78
CA LEU A 102 -11.79 4.81 -8.15
C LEU A 102 -11.77 5.77 -9.34
N VAL A 103 -10.77 6.65 -9.44
CA VAL A 103 -10.61 7.55 -10.58
C VAL A 103 -10.29 6.77 -11.87
N LEU A 104 -9.57 5.64 -11.78
CA LEU A 104 -9.30 4.75 -12.92
C LEU A 104 -10.60 4.27 -13.59
N TYR A 105 -11.70 4.14 -12.84
CA TYR A 105 -13.00 3.77 -13.39
C TYR A 105 -13.46 4.74 -14.49
N LEU A 106 -13.12 6.03 -14.40
CA LEU A 106 -13.50 7.03 -15.41
C LEU A 106 -12.73 6.84 -16.73
N GLY A 107 -11.53 6.26 -16.68
CA GLY A 107 -10.68 6.00 -17.83
C GLY A 107 -10.78 4.59 -18.42
N ASN A 108 -11.76 3.79 -17.98
CA ASN A 108 -11.80 2.36 -18.26
C ASN A 108 -11.73 2.02 -19.76
N ALA A 109 -12.48 2.74 -20.60
CA ALA A 109 -12.53 2.51 -22.05
C ALA A 109 -11.21 2.83 -22.78
N HIS A 110 -10.34 3.61 -22.17
CA HIS A 110 -9.03 3.95 -22.72
C HIS A 110 -7.91 3.00 -22.28
N VAL A 111 -8.15 2.26 -21.20
CA VAL A 111 -7.16 1.40 -20.55
C VAL A 111 -7.37 -0.05 -20.95
N PHE A 112 -8.62 -0.51 -21.02
CA PHE A 112 -8.96 -1.91 -21.26
C PHE A 112 -9.38 -2.13 -22.72
N PRO A 113 -8.56 -2.82 -23.54
CA PRO A 113 -8.85 -3.03 -24.97
C PRO A 113 -10.11 -3.87 -25.20
N TRP A 114 -10.37 -4.81 -24.30
CA TRP A 114 -11.46 -5.79 -24.39
C TRP A 114 -12.86 -5.23 -24.16
N VAL A 115 -12.99 -3.95 -23.81
CA VAL A 115 -14.30 -3.27 -23.68
C VAL A 115 -15.05 -3.26 -25.03
N HIS A 116 -14.34 -3.40 -26.15
CA HIS A 116 -14.89 -3.38 -27.50
C HIS A 116 -14.80 -4.73 -28.22
N GLU A 117 -14.38 -5.80 -27.55
CA GLU A 117 -14.17 -7.12 -28.14
C GLU A 117 -15.18 -8.15 -27.62
N GLU A 118 -15.53 -9.14 -28.46
CA GLU A 118 -16.37 -10.27 -28.05
C GLU A 118 -15.55 -11.29 -27.27
N LEU A 119 -15.74 -11.30 -25.94
CA LEU A 119 -14.99 -12.15 -25.02
C LEU A 119 -15.68 -13.51 -24.86
N HIS A 120 -15.61 -14.35 -25.89
CA HIS A 120 -16.13 -15.73 -25.95
C HIS A 120 -16.10 -16.51 -24.60
N GLY A 121 -17.14 -16.36 -23.76
CA GLY A 121 -17.30 -17.02 -22.46
C GLY A 121 -16.57 -16.39 -21.26
N LYS A 122 -15.85 -15.28 -21.44
CA LYS A 122 -15.14 -14.55 -20.35
C LYS A 122 -15.91 -13.32 -19.85
N ASP A 123 -17.02 -12.97 -20.50
CA ASP A 123 -17.85 -11.79 -20.18
C ASP A 123 -18.33 -11.75 -18.72
N VAL A 124 -18.55 -12.91 -18.10
CA VAL A 124 -18.98 -13.00 -16.70
C VAL A 124 -17.86 -12.54 -15.75
N TRP A 125 -16.61 -12.82 -16.10
CA TRP A 125 -15.45 -12.45 -15.27
C TRP A 125 -14.90 -11.06 -15.61
N LEU A 126 -14.86 -10.72 -16.90
CA LEU A 126 -14.36 -9.46 -17.46
C LEU A 126 -15.52 -8.53 -17.82
N ASN A 127 -16.27 -8.14 -16.80
CA ASN A 127 -17.27 -7.09 -16.90
C ASN A 127 -16.81 -5.89 -16.08
N ILE A 128 -16.80 -4.69 -16.64
CA ILE A 128 -16.21 -3.49 -16.01
C ILE A 128 -16.74 -3.26 -14.59
N PRO A 129 -18.06 -3.20 -14.31
CA PRO A 129 -18.56 -3.02 -12.95
C PRO A 129 -18.17 -4.17 -12.01
N PHE A 130 -18.10 -5.41 -12.52
CA PHE A 130 -17.74 -6.57 -11.70
C PHE A 130 -16.25 -6.60 -11.35
N VAL A 131 -15.37 -6.34 -12.32
CA VAL A 131 -13.92 -6.21 -12.13
C VAL A 131 -13.64 -5.12 -11.10
N PHE A 132 -14.19 -3.91 -11.30
CA PHE A 132 -13.95 -2.80 -10.38
C PHE A 132 -14.55 -3.04 -8.98
N ALA A 133 -15.70 -3.68 -8.87
CA ALA A 133 -16.28 -4.04 -7.57
C ALA A 133 -15.41 -5.07 -6.84
N ARG A 134 -14.93 -6.09 -7.56
CA ARG A 134 -14.08 -7.16 -7.01
C ARG A 134 -12.72 -6.63 -6.59
N ASP A 135 -12.01 -5.93 -7.47
CA ASP A 135 -10.71 -5.34 -7.19
C ASP A 135 -10.81 -4.25 -6.12
N GLY A 136 -11.85 -3.43 -6.18
CA GLY A 136 -12.15 -2.43 -5.15
C GLY A 136 -12.37 -3.07 -3.79
N ALA A 137 -13.16 -4.14 -3.70
CA ALA A 137 -13.37 -4.88 -2.47
C ALA A 137 -12.07 -5.53 -1.96
N GLY A 138 -11.27 -6.12 -2.86
CA GLY A 138 -9.98 -6.70 -2.54
C GLY A 138 -8.99 -5.68 -1.98
N LEU A 139 -8.84 -4.54 -2.65
CA LEU A 139 -8.00 -3.43 -2.20
C LEU A 139 -8.48 -2.85 -0.88
N LEU A 140 -9.78 -2.60 -0.73
CA LEU A 140 -10.35 -2.09 0.51
C LEU A 140 -10.08 -3.04 1.68
N MET A 141 -10.31 -4.34 1.48
CA MET A 141 -10.00 -5.38 2.46
C MET A 141 -8.52 -5.37 2.84
N LEU A 142 -7.62 -5.36 1.85
CA LEU A 142 -6.17 -5.35 2.06
C LEU A 142 -5.74 -4.11 2.86
N TYR A 143 -6.26 -2.94 2.51
CA TYR A 143 -5.95 -1.67 3.17
C TYR A 143 -6.48 -1.63 4.59
N ILE A 144 -7.69 -2.11 4.85
CA ILE A 144 -8.23 -2.22 6.21
C ILE A 144 -7.33 -3.12 7.06
N ILE A 145 -6.93 -4.29 6.55
CA ILE A 145 -6.05 -5.22 7.26
C ILE A 145 -4.69 -4.56 7.54
N GLY A 146 -4.10 -3.90 6.54
CA GLY A 146 -2.83 -3.19 6.69
C GLY A 146 -2.92 -2.03 7.69
N PHE A 147 -4.03 -1.29 7.73
CA PHE A 147 -4.30 -0.28 8.76
C PHE A 147 -4.46 -0.90 10.15
N MET A 148 -5.13 -2.04 10.28
CA MET A 148 -5.26 -2.75 11.56
C MET A 148 -3.89 -3.21 12.06
N PHE A 149 -3.03 -3.72 11.18
CA PHE A 149 -1.64 -4.06 11.49
C PHE A 149 -0.84 -2.81 11.92
N LEU A 150 -0.86 -1.73 11.13
CA LEU A 150 -0.17 -0.48 11.43
C LEU A 150 -0.64 0.11 12.76
N ARG A 151 -1.94 0.08 13.05
CA ARG A 151 -2.51 0.58 14.30
C ARG A 151 -1.88 -0.10 15.50
N GLN A 152 -1.73 -1.43 15.48
CA GLN A 152 -1.06 -2.15 16.58
C GLN A 152 0.44 -1.82 16.64
N ALA A 153 1.10 -1.70 15.48
CA ALA A 153 2.51 -1.32 15.42
C ALA A 153 2.77 0.08 16.01
N LEU A 154 1.87 1.03 15.76
CA LEU A 154 1.94 2.38 16.30
C LEU A 154 1.70 2.42 17.81
N ARG A 155 0.74 1.63 18.32
CA ARG A 155 0.47 1.52 19.77
C ARG A 155 1.70 1.06 20.54
N LEU A 156 2.40 0.03 20.05
CA LEU A 156 3.61 -0.49 20.70
C LEU A 156 4.79 0.50 20.69
N ARG A 157 4.72 1.56 19.87
CA ARG A 157 5.75 2.62 19.77
C ARG A 157 5.34 3.92 20.46
N MET A 158 4.22 3.92 21.19
CA MET A 158 3.78 5.08 21.96
C MET A 158 4.32 4.95 23.38
N GLU A 159 5.13 5.93 23.77
CA GLU A 159 5.53 6.10 25.17
C GLU A 159 4.36 6.73 25.96
N PRO A 160 3.99 6.21 27.14
CA PRO A 160 3.02 6.85 28.03
C PRO A 160 3.45 8.28 28.37
N GLY A 161 2.60 9.27 28.10
CA GLY A 161 2.86 10.68 28.44
C GLY A 161 3.64 11.49 27.40
N ALA A 162 4.12 10.89 26.30
CA ALA A 162 4.78 11.64 25.24
C ALA A 162 3.79 12.51 24.43
N ALA A 163 4.24 13.69 24.01
CA ALA A 163 3.52 14.56 23.07
C ALA A 163 3.44 13.88 21.69
N VAL A 164 2.43 13.06 21.47
CA VAL A 164 2.19 12.41 20.18
C VAL A 164 1.36 13.33 19.28
N SER A 165 1.75 13.45 18.01
CA SER A 165 0.99 14.22 17.01
C SER A 165 -0.48 13.77 16.97
N GLY A 166 -1.40 14.73 16.82
CA GLY A 166 -2.85 14.46 16.82
C GLY A 166 -3.24 13.37 15.83
N LEU A 167 -2.68 13.40 14.62
CA LEU A 167 -2.92 12.37 13.60
C LEU A 167 -2.48 10.97 14.03
N ARG A 168 -1.30 10.83 14.65
CA ARG A 168 -0.80 9.54 15.12
C ARG A 168 -1.65 9.00 16.27
N ARG A 169 -2.18 9.88 17.13
CA ARG A 169 -3.12 9.51 18.20
C ARG A 169 -4.49 9.08 17.63
N LEU A 170 -5.00 9.75 16.60
CA LEU A 170 -6.24 9.36 15.93
C LEU A 170 -6.14 7.95 15.31
N VAL A 171 -5.01 7.65 14.65
CA VAL A 171 -4.81 6.35 13.99
C VAL A 171 -4.52 5.24 15.01
N ALA A 172 -3.57 5.43 15.93
CA ALA A 172 -3.20 4.37 16.86
C ALA A 172 -4.25 4.19 17.98
N GLY A 173 -4.90 5.26 18.41
CA GLY A 173 -5.71 5.29 19.64
C GLY A 173 -4.84 5.51 20.88
N SER A 174 -5.10 4.74 21.93
CA SER A 174 -4.41 4.84 23.22
C SER A 174 -3.12 4.00 23.26
N ALA A 175 -2.12 4.50 24.00
CA ALA A 175 -0.93 3.74 24.35
C ALA A 175 -1.27 2.53 25.26
N PRO A 176 -0.43 1.49 25.30
CA PRO A 176 -0.59 0.37 26.23
C PRO A 176 -0.62 0.87 27.67
N ARG A 177 -1.54 0.33 28.48
CA ARG A 177 -1.70 0.75 29.89
C ARG A 177 -0.72 0.05 30.82
N ASP A 178 -0.49 -1.23 30.57
CA ASP A 178 0.34 -2.11 31.39
C ASP A 178 1.10 -3.12 30.49
N PRO A 179 2.05 -3.89 31.05
CA PRO A 179 2.78 -4.90 30.29
C PRO A 179 1.89 -6.00 29.70
N ALA A 180 0.81 -6.38 30.40
CA ALA A 180 -0.12 -7.42 29.92
C ALA A 180 -0.90 -6.98 28.66
N ASP A 181 -1.32 -5.71 28.61
CA ASP A 181 -1.96 -5.10 27.44
C ASP A 181 -0.97 -5.00 26.27
N ALA A 182 0.30 -4.67 26.54
CA ALA A 182 1.35 -4.66 25.53
C ALA A 182 1.54 -6.05 24.87
N ASP A 183 1.49 -7.13 25.65
CA ASP A 183 1.56 -8.50 25.13
C ASP A 183 0.31 -8.88 24.30
N CYS A 184 -0.87 -8.44 24.75
CA CYS A 184 -2.12 -8.62 24.01
C CYS A 184 -2.09 -7.89 22.65
N ILE A 185 -1.55 -6.67 22.61
CA ILE A 185 -1.33 -5.89 21.38
C ILE A 185 -0.30 -6.59 20.49
N ARG A 186 0.79 -7.13 21.08
CA ARG A 186 1.83 -7.87 20.36
C ARG A 186 1.27 -9.10 19.65
N SER A 187 0.44 -9.88 20.34
CA SER A 187 -0.27 -11.03 19.78
C SER A 187 -1.23 -10.63 18.65
N ARG A 188 -2.03 -9.58 18.86
CA ARG A 188 -2.92 -9.02 17.81
C ARG A 188 -2.15 -8.57 16.58
N MET A 189 -1.05 -7.85 16.76
CA MET A 189 -0.20 -7.40 15.65
C MET A 189 0.33 -8.58 14.84
N THR A 190 0.78 -9.66 15.50
CA THR A 190 1.27 -10.85 14.79
C THR A 190 0.15 -11.57 14.02
N ARG A 191 -1.07 -11.64 14.58
CA ARG A 191 -2.23 -12.16 13.85
C ARG A 191 -2.55 -11.33 12.62
N TRP A 192 -2.63 -10.01 12.75
CA TRP A 192 -2.87 -9.11 11.63
C TRP A 192 -1.76 -9.16 10.58
N ALA A 193 -0.50 -9.34 10.98
CA ALA A 193 0.61 -9.55 10.06
C ALA A 193 0.40 -10.81 9.20
N GLY A 194 0.05 -11.95 9.83
CA GLY A 194 -0.23 -13.19 9.10
C GLY A 194 -1.41 -13.06 8.14
N VAL A 195 -2.51 -12.44 8.60
CA VAL A 195 -3.69 -12.16 7.77
C VAL A 195 -3.33 -11.22 6.60
N TYR A 196 -2.50 -10.21 6.83
CA TYR A 196 -2.03 -9.30 5.79
C TYR A 196 -1.20 -10.03 4.72
N CYS A 197 -0.26 -10.90 5.11
CA CYS A 197 0.54 -11.66 4.15
C CYS A 197 -0.33 -12.51 3.22
N PHE A 198 -1.36 -13.17 3.79
CA PHE A 198 -2.28 -13.99 3.00
C PHE A 198 -3.18 -13.13 2.09
N ALA A 199 -3.76 -12.06 2.64
CA ALA A 199 -4.60 -11.14 1.87
C ALA A 199 -3.81 -10.47 0.74
N PHE A 200 -2.55 -10.08 0.99
CA PHE A 200 -1.66 -9.49 0.00
C PHE A 200 -1.46 -10.42 -1.19
N ALA A 201 -1.13 -11.70 -0.93
CA ALA A 201 -0.91 -12.67 -2.00
C ALA A 201 -2.16 -12.88 -2.87
N LEU A 202 -3.34 -13.01 -2.24
CA LEU A 202 -4.59 -13.20 -2.97
C LEU A 202 -5.02 -11.96 -3.76
N VAL A 203 -5.05 -10.80 -3.12
CA VAL A 203 -5.54 -9.55 -3.72
C VAL A 203 -4.62 -9.11 -4.86
N LEU A 204 -3.30 -9.22 -4.72
CA LEU A 204 -2.39 -8.79 -5.79
C LEU A 204 -2.30 -9.82 -6.92
N SER A 205 -2.57 -11.09 -6.64
CA SER A 205 -2.78 -12.06 -7.72
C SER A 205 -4.03 -11.71 -8.53
N LEU A 206 -5.12 -11.38 -7.84
CA LEU A 206 -6.38 -10.99 -8.46
C LEU A 206 -6.23 -9.74 -9.33
N ILE A 207 -5.63 -8.68 -8.77
CA ILE A 207 -5.29 -7.44 -9.51
C ILE A 207 -4.37 -7.74 -10.70
N GLY A 208 -3.42 -8.66 -10.54
CA GLY A 208 -2.55 -9.09 -11.62
C GLY A 208 -3.36 -9.70 -12.77
N PHE A 209 -4.31 -10.58 -12.47
CA PHE A 209 -5.18 -11.17 -13.48
C PHE A 209 -6.15 -10.15 -14.10
N ASP A 210 -6.76 -9.30 -13.28
CA ASP A 210 -7.87 -8.46 -13.69
C ASP A 210 -7.43 -7.18 -14.38
N LEU A 211 -6.35 -6.57 -13.92
CA LEU A 211 -5.90 -5.28 -14.45
C LEU A 211 -4.77 -5.41 -15.46
N VAL A 212 -3.89 -6.41 -15.31
CA VAL A 212 -2.69 -6.54 -16.14
C VAL A 212 -2.80 -7.66 -17.16
N MET A 213 -3.15 -8.88 -16.73
CA MET A 213 -3.29 -10.01 -17.65
C MET A 213 -4.45 -9.78 -18.63
N SER A 214 -5.57 -9.19 -18.15
CA SER A 214 -6.73 -8.91 -18.98
C SER A 214 -6.45 -7.98 -20.16
N MET A 215 -5.35 -7.21 -20.14
CA MET A 215 -4.95 -6.35 -21.26
C MET A 215 -4.79 -7.12 -22.57
N ASP A 216 -4.41 -8.39 -22.48
CA ASP A 216 -4.50 -9.36 -23.57
C ASP A 216 -5.39 -10.52 -23.10
N PRO A 217 -6.70 -10.51 -23.41
CA PRO A 217 -7.61 -11.55 -22.96
C PRO A 217 -7.27 -12.94 -23.51
N HIS A 218 -6.47 -13.02 -24.57
CA HIS A 218 -6.12 -14.29 -25.22
C HIS A 218 -4.94 -14.96 -24.52
N TRP A 219 -4.12 -14.18 -23.81
CA TRP A 219 -3.02 -14.68 -23.01
C TRP A 219 -3.49 -15.09 -21.60
N VAL A 220 -3.15 -16.33 -21.19
CA VAL A 220 -3.51 -16.87 -19.88
C VAL A 220 -2.28 -17.50 -19.23
N SER A 221 -1.99 -17.09 -17.99
CA SER A 221 -0.90 -17.66 -17.20
C SER A 221 -1.26 -17.73 -15.72
N THR A 222 -1.34 -18.95 -15.18
CA THR A 222 -1.67 -19.18 -13.76
C THR A 222 -0.59 -18.67 -12.80
N LEU A 223 0.68 -18.67 -13.24
CA LEU A 223 1.81 -18.17 -12.46
C LEU A 223 1.85 -16.63 -12.42
N PHE A 224 1.13 -15.95 -13.31
CA PHE A 224 1.21 -14.50 -13.43
C PHE A 224 0.75 -13.77 -12.18
N GLY A 225 -0.28 -14.26 -11.49
CA GLY A 225 -0.70 -13.70 -10.20
C GLY A 225 0.41 -13.76 -9.15
N ALA A 226 1.14 -14.89 -9.10
CA ALA A 226 2.27 -15.05 -8.20
C ALA A 226 3.42 -14.11 -8.54
N TYR A 227 3.75 -14.01 -9.83
CA TYR A 227 4.73 -13.06 -10.33
C TYR A 227 4.38 -11.61 -9.93
N HIS A 228 3.11 -11.24 -10.03
CA HIS A 228 2.65 -9.88 -9.72
C HIS A 228 2.86 -9.51 -8.25
N PHE A 229 2.42 -10.34 -7.29
CA PHE A 229 2.62 -10.02 -5.87
C PHE A 229 4.09 -10.09 -5.44
N VAL A 230 4.88 -11.02 -6.02
CA VAL A 230 6.32 -11.10 -5.74
C VAL A 230 7.02 -9.84 -6.22
N LYS A 231 6.72 -9.38 -7.44
CA LYS A 231 7.21 -8.10 -7.97
C LYS A 231 6.86 -6.93 -7.05
N ALA A 232 5.62 -6.86 -6.57
CA ALA A 232 5.20 -5.82 -5.63
C ALA A 232 5.99 -5.87 -4.31
N PHE A 233 6.29 -7.08 -3.81
CA PHE A 233 7.14 -7.23 -2.63
C PHE A 233 8.56 -6.72 -2.88
N TYR A 234 9.19 -7.07 -4.00
CA TYR A 234 10.52 -6.54 -4.38
C TYR A 234 10.54 -5.03 -4.50
N LEU A 235 9.51 -4.42 -5.10
CA LEU A 235 9.37 -2.97 -5.20
C LEU A 235 9.21 -2.27 -3.84
N GLY A 236 8.65 -2.96 -2.85
CA GLY A 236 8.55 -2.43 -1.49
C GLY A 236 9.84 -2.54 -0.67
N LEU A 237 10.83 -3.30 -1.14
CA LEU A 237 12.12 -3.49 -0.47
C LEU A 237 13.19 -2.49 -0.91
N GLY A 238 13.16 -2.07 -2.17
CA GLY A 238 14.14 -1.17 -2.80
C GLY A 238 13.72 0.29 -2.77
#